data_AF-A0A438K9G7-F1
#
_entry.id   AF-A0A438K9G7-F1
#
_cell.length_a   1.000
_cell.length_b   1.000
_cell.length_c   1.000
_cell.angle_alpha   90.00
_cell.angle_beta   90.00
_cell.angle_gamma   90.00
#
_symmetry.space_group_name_H-M   'P 1'
#
loop_
_entity.id
_entity.type
_entity.pdbx_description
1 polymer ?
#
loop_
_entity_poly.entity_id
_entity_poly.type
_entity_poly.pdbx_seq_one_letter_code
_entity_poly.pdbx_strand_id
1 'polypeptide(L)'
;MSNLGLNNRNNSSQRLGITEPISLGGPNELDVTKTQELEKFLAAAGLYESQEEAVSREEVLGRLDQIVKIWVKAISRAKGLNEQLVQEANAKIFTFGSYRLGV
;
A
#
# COMPACT_ATOMS: atom_id res chain seq x y z
N MET A 1 20.41 -40.70 -25.75
CA MET A 1 19.68 -41.35 -24.64
C MET A 1 20.02 -40.53 -23.40
N SER A 2 19.13 -39.84 -22.69
CA SER A 2 17.67 -39.75 -22.67
C SER A 2 17.34 -38.36 -22.13
N ASN A 3 16.56 -37.61 -22.90
CA ASN A 3 15.94 -36.35 -22.50
C ASN A 3 14.76 -36.73 -21.59
N LEU A 4 14.79 -36.38 -20.30
CA LEU A 4 13.63 -36.45 -19.43
C LEU A 4 13.24 -35.04 -19.00
N GLY A 5 12.11 -34.60 -19.57
CA GLY A 5 11.51 -33.31 -19.33
C GLY A 5 11.18 -33.08 -17.86
N LEU A 6 11.53 -31.89 -17.39
CA LEU A 6 10.94 -31.33 -16.19
C LEU A 6 9.55 -30.82 -16.55
N ASN A 7 8.58 -31.60 -16.07
CA ASN A 7 7.16 -31.38 -16.19
C ASN A 7 6.75 -29.95 -15.83
N ASN A 8 5.99 -29.37 -16.76
CA ASN A 8 5.16 -28.18 -16.63
C ASN A 8 4.26 -28.29 -15.39
N ARG A 9 4.52 -27.48 -14.36
CA ARG A 9 3.52 -27.13 -13.35
C ARG A 9 3.18 -25.66 -13.51
N ASN A 10 1.94 -25.43 -13.92
CA ASN A 10 1.24 -24.16 -13.94
C ASN A 10 1.51 -23.34 -12.67
N ASN A 11 2.38 -22.35 -12.79
CA ASN A 11 2.23 -21.06 -12.12
C ASN A 11 2.38 -20.08 -13.26
N SER A 12 1.33 -19.33 -13.60
CA SER A 12 1.50 -18.13 -14.43
C SER A 12 2.40 -17.19 -13.65
N SER A 13 3.71 -17.33 -13.84
CA SER A 13 4.75 -16.49 -13.26
C SER A 13 4.32 -15.06 -13.49
N GLN A 14 3.91 -14.39 -12.42
CA GLN A 14 3.31 -13.08 -12.48
C GLN A 14 4.41 -12.09 -12.90
N ARG A 15 4.56 -11.93 -14.20
CA ARG A 15 5.58 -11.07 -14.81
C ARG A 15 5.25 -9.62 -14.48
N LEU A 16 6.18 -8.93 -13.84
CA LEU A 16 6.07 -7.48 -13.63
C LEU A 16 6.55 -6.78 -14.89
N GLY A 17 5.62 -6.15 -15.62
CA GLY A 17 5.90 -5.45 -16.87
C GLY A 17 5.67 -6.28 -18.15
N ILE A 18 5.89 -5.64 -19.30
CA ILE A 18 5.59 -6.20 -20.64
C ILE A 18 6.84 -6.75 -21.36
N THR A 19 8.04 -6.57 -20.83
CA THR A 19 9.32 -7.05 -21.39
C THR A 19 10.05 -7.97 -20.41
N GLU A 20 11.02 -8.74 -20.92
CA GLU A 20 11.86 -9.58 -20.06
C GLU A 20 12.74 -8.72 -19.14
N PRO A 21 13.09 -9.20 -17.95
CA PRO A 21 14.02 -8.51 -17.08
C PRO A 21 15.39 -8.41 -17.74
N ILE A 22 16.06 -7.26 -17.57
CA ILE A 22 17.42 -7.03 -18.08
C ILE A 22 18.42 -7.96 -17.38
N SER A 23 18.23 -8.22 -16.09
CA SER A 23 19.06 -9.12 -15.28
C SER A 23 18.20 -9.78 -14.21
N LEU A 24 18.53 -11.04 -13.90
CA LEU A 24 18.00 -11.80 -12.76
C LEU A 24 19.05 -11.97 -11.65
N GLY A 25 20.23 -11.35 -11.79
CA GLY A 25 21.27 -11.39 -10.76
C GLY A 25 20.85 -10.64 -9.51
N GLY A 26 21.06 -11.25 -8.34
CA GLY A 26 20.90 -10.59 -7.04
C GLY A 26 22.05 -9.64 -6.70
N PRO A 27 21.92 -8.87 -5.61
CA PRO A 27 22.98 -7.97 -5.15
C PRO A 27 24.22 -8.75 -4.68
N ASN A 28 25.40 -8.18 -4.89
CA ASN A 28 26.64 -8.67 -4.29
C ASN A 28 26.91 -7.99 -2.93
N GLU A 29 28.00 -8.36 -2.25
CA GLU A 29 28.35 -7.81 -0.93
C GLU A 29 28.59 -6.30 -0.93
N LEU A 30 29.13 -5.74 -2.02
CA LEU A 30 29.34 -4.31 -2.17
C LEU A 30 28.01 -3.57 -2.29
N ASP A 31 27.05 -4.11 -3.07
CA ASP A 31 25.70 -3.52 -3.22
C ASP A 31 24.98 -3.46 -1.88
N VAL A 32 25.07 -4.52 -1.07
CA VAL A 32 24.50 -4.57 0.28
C VAL A 32 25.13 -3.50 1.17
N THR A 33 26.46 -3.39 1.14
CA THR A 33 27.18 -2.37 1.92
C THR A 33 26.76 -0.95 1.52
N LYS A 34 26.66 -0.68 0.22
CA LYS A 34 26.24 0.63 -0.30
C LYS A 34 24.79 0.96 0.02
N THR A 35 23.91 -0.04 0.03
CA THR A 35 22.51 0.14 0.45
C THR A 35 22.44 0.59 1.91
N GLN A 36 23.22 -0.04 2.81
CA GLN A 36 23.26 0.36 4.22
C GLN A 36 23.82 1.77 4.44
N GLU A 37 24.84 2.18 3.66
CA GLU A 37 25.36 3.55 3.69
C GLU A 37 24.30 4.57 3.26
N LEU A 38 23.53 4.25 2.22
CA LEU A 38 22.43 5.09 1.74
C LEU A 38 21.33 5.24 2.80
N GLU A 39 20.86 4.14 3.40
CA GLU A 39 19.84 4.17 4.46
C GLU A 39 20.26 5.05 5.64
N LYS A 40 21.52 4.94 6.09
CA LYS A 40 22.08 5.80 7.15
C LYS A 40 22.06 7.28 6.76
N PHE A 41 22.41 7.58 5.51
CA PHE A 41 22.38 8.95 5.00
C PHE A 41 20.96 9.52 4.96
N LEU A 42 19.98 8.75 4.44
CA LEU A 42 18.58 9.17 4.37
C LEU A 42 17.97 9.39 5.75
N ALA A 43 18.31 8.53 6.72
CA ALA A 43 17.90 8.69 8.10
C ALA A 43 18.52 9.95 8.73
N ALA A 44 19.81 10.20 8.52
CA ALA A 44 20.47 11.42 8.99
C ALA A 44 19.90 12.70 8.35
N ALA A 45 19.38 12.61 7.11
CA ALA A 45 18.69 13.70 6.43
C ALA A 45 17.25 13.92 6.92
N GLY A 46 16.72 13.07 7.82
CA GLY A 46 15.37 13.20 8.37
C GLY A 46 14.26 12.89 7.38
N LEU A 47 14.50 12.00 6.41
CA LEU A 47 13.51 11.66 5.38
C LEU A 47 12.51 10.57 5.81
N TYR A 48 12.78 9.87 6.91
CA TYR A 48 11.84 8.90 7.47
C TYR A 48 10.94 9.57 8.49
N GLU A 49 9.64 9.27 8.39
CA GLU A 49 8.62 9.71 9.34
C GLU A 49 8.89 9.14 10.75
N SER A 50 8.61 9.93 11.78
CA SER A 50 8.68 9.46 13.16
C SER A 50 7.48 8.58 13.52
N GLN A 51 7.64 7.70 14.52
CA GLN A 51 6.54 6.84 14.97
C GLN A 51 5.34 7.65 15.49
N GLU A 52 5.61 8.79 16.15
CA GLU A 52 4.61 9.70 16.67
C GLU A 52 3.83 10.39 15.55
N GLU A 53 4.52 10.83 14.49
CA GLU A 53 3.89 11.42 13.30
C GLU A 53 3.01 10.39 12.58
N ALA A 54 3.49 9.16 12.41
CA ALA A 54 2.72 8.07 11.82
C ALA A 54 1.42 7.79 12.60
N VAL A 55 1.52 7.69 13.94
CA VAL A 55 0.35 7.51 14.81
C VAL A 55 -0.62 8.69 14.68
N SER A 56 -0.12 9.92 14.67
CA SER A 56 -0.95 11.11 14.51
C SER A 56 -1.73 11.09 13.19
N ARG A 57 -1.09 10.68 12.08
CA ARG A 57 -1.77 10.55 10.78
C ARG A 57 -2.84 9.46 10.79
N GLU A 58 -2.57 8.32 11.41
CA GLU A 58 -3.57 7.24 11.55
C GLU A 58 -4.79 7.70 12.35
N GLU A 59 -4.58 8.44 13.45
CA GLU A 59 -5.69 9.02 14.22
C GLU A 59 -6.54 9.97 13.37
N VAL A 60 -5.90 10.84 12.59
CA VAL A 60 -6.60 11.76 11.69
C VAL A 60 -7.41 11.00 10.65
N LEU A 61 -6.85 9.93 10.05
CA LEU A 61 -7.59 9.08 9.11
C LEU A 61 -8.79 8.40 9.77
N GLY A 62 -8.65 7.92 11.01
CA GLY A 62 -9.75 7.37 11.77
C GLY A 62 -10.88 8.38 12.00
N ARG A 63 -10.54 9.65 12.32
CA ARG A 63 -11.53 10.73 12.45
C ARG A 63 -12.19 11.07 11.12
N LEU A 64 -11.42 11.11 10.02
CA LEU A 64 -11.96 11.35 8.68
C LEU A 64 -12.94 10.24 8.27
N ASP A 65 -12.62 8.97 8.54
CA ASP A 65 -13.51 7.84 8.30
C ASP A 65 -14.84 7.97 9.05
N GLN A 66 -14.81 8.38 10.32
CA GLN A 66 -16.02 8.65 11.11
C GLN A 66 -16.83 9.81 10.52
N ILE A 67 -16.17 10.92 10.16
CA ILE A 67 -16.83 12.11 9.58
C ILE A 67 -17.56 11.74 8.29
N VAL A 68 -16.93 11.01 7.37
CA VAL A 68 -17.57 10.66 6.09
C VAL A 68 -18.75 9.70 6.28
N LYS A 69 -18.67 8.78 7.25
CA LYS A 69 -19.78 7.86 7.57
C LYS A 69 -20.98 8.61 8.14
N ILE A 70 -20.74 9.53 9.09
CA ILE A 70 -21.80 10.38 9.65
C ILE A 70 -22.43 11.23 8.54
N TRP A 71 -21.61 11.84 7.69
CA TRP A 71 -22.07 12.66 6.57
C TRP A 71 -22.95 11.85 5.60
N VAL A 72 -22.52 10.65 5.19
CA VAL A 72 -23.31 9.80 4.30
C VAL A 72 -24.66 9.42 4.93
N LYS A 73 -24.69 9.07 6.22
CA LYS A 73 -25.96 8.79 6.92
C LYS A 73 -26.87 10.01 6.98
N ALA A 74 -26.33 11.20 7.24
CA ALA A 74 -27.09 12.44 7.26
C ALA A 74 -27.70 12.77 5.88
N ILE A 75 -26.93 12.61 4.81
CA ILE A 75 -27.41 12.79 3.42
C ILE A 75 -28.49 11.76 3.07
N SER A 76 -28.30 10.49 3.44
CA SER A 76 -29.30 9.43 3.22
C SER A 76 -30.64 9.78 3.88
N ARG A 77 -30.62 10.29 5.11
CA ARG A 77 -31.83 10.74 5.82
C ARG A 77 -32.46 11.95 5.14
N ALA A 78 -31.66 12.95 4.76
CA ALA A 78 -32.15 14.15 4.07
C ALA A 78 -32.79 13.84 2.70
N LYS A 79 -32.36 12.75 2.05
CA LYS A 79 -32.95 12.25 0.81
C LYS A 79 -34.22 11.40 1.00
N GLY A 80 -34.67 11.21 2.24
CA GLY A 80 -35.89 10.45 2.56
C GLY A 80 -35.73 8.94 2.44
N LEU A 81 -34.50 8.40 2.51
CA LEU A 81 -34.31 6.94 2.60
C LEU A 81 -34.86 6.42 3.93
N ASN A 82 -35.38 5.20 3.93
CA ASN A 82 -35.88 4.56 5.15
C ASN A 82 -34.74 4.30 6.15
N GLU A 83 -35.08 4.16 7.44
CA GLU A 83 -34.06 4.02 8.49
C GLU A 83 -33.19 2.77 8.33
N GLN A 84 -33.70 1.68 7.75
CA GLN A 84 -32.88 0.50 7.46
C GLN A 84 -31.73 0.86 6.50
N LEU A 85 -32.05 1.51 5.37
CA LEU A 85 -31.05 1.96 4.40
C LEU A 85 -30.12 3.03 4.97
N VAL A 86 -30.60 3.91 5.84
CA VAL A 86 -29.75 4.90 6.53
C VAL A 86 -28.76 4.21 7.47
N GLN A 87 -29.16 3.15 8.16
CA GLN A 87 -28.24 2.41 9.04
C GLN A 87 -27.19 1.61 8.26
N GLU A 88 -27.59 1.03 7.14
CA GLU A 88 -26.72 0.28 6.22
C GLU A 88 -25.79 1.21 5.41
N ALA A 89 -26.15 2.48 5.23
CA ALA A 89 -25.34 3.44 4.50
C ALA A 89 -23.95 3.60 5.14
N ASN A 90 -22.92 3.44 4.30
CA ASN A 90 -21.54 3.43 4.72
C ASN A 90 -20.65 4.19 3.73
N ALA A 91 -19.48 4.59 4.20
CA ALA A 91 -18.47 5.25 3.40
C ALA A 91 -17.11 4.63 3.72
N LYS A 92 -16.19 4.67 2.75
CA LYS A 92 -14.82 4.23 2.94
C LYS A 92 -13.88 5.25 2.32
N ILE A 93 -12.90 5.68 3.09
CA ILE A 93 -11.80 6.49 2.59
C ILE A 93 -10.68 5.58 2.10
N PHE A 94 -9.96 6.05 1.09
CA PHE A 94 -8.77 5.39 0.56
C PHE A 94 -7.68 6.44 0.43
N THR A 95 -6.50 6.11 0.94
CA THR A 95 -5.31 6.92 0.73
C THR A 95 -4.62 6.50 -0.57
N PHE A 96 -3.97 7.47 -1.23
CA PHE A 96 -3.19 7.30 -2.45
C PHE A 96 -1.97 8.23 -2.40
N GLY A 97 -1.09 8.16 -3.40
CA GLY A 97 0.13 8.96 -3.43
C GLY A 97 1.18 8.49 -2.42
N SER A 98 2.16 9.35 -2.12
CA SER A 98 3.34 9.02 -1.29
C SER A 98 2.96 8.41 0.06
N TYR A 99 1.99 9.00 0.75
CA TYR A 99 1.50 8.48 2.04
C TYR A 99 1.06 7.02 1.95
N ARG A 100 0.35 6.63 0.87
CA ARG A 100 -0.06 5.23 0.68
C ARG A 100 1.09 4.31 0.30
N LEU A 101 2.10 4.85 -0.38
CA LEU A 101 3.28 4.12 -0.82
C LEU A 101 4.31 3.94 0.30
N GLY A 102 4.22 4.70 1.39
CA GLY A 102 5.15 4.61 2.53
C GLY A 102 6.55 5.13 2.19
N VAL A 103 6.61 6.21 1.39
CA VAL A 103 7.85 6.87 0.94
C VAL A 103 7.88 8.33 1.32
#